data_AF-A0A7Y9WC65-F1
#
_entry.id   AF-A0A7Y9WC65-F1
#
_cell.length_a   1.000
_cell.length_b   1.000
_cell.length_c   1.000
_cell.angle_alpha   90.00
_cell.angle_beta   90.00
_cell.angle_gamma   90.00
#
_symmetry.space_group_name_H-M   'P 1'
#
loop_
_entity.id
_entity.type
_entity.pdbx_description
1 polymer ?
#
loop_
_entity_poly.entity_id
_entity_poly.type
_entity_poly.pdbx_seq_one_letter_code
_entity_poly.pdbx_strand_id
1 'polypeptide(L)' 'MDESTGWCEGCLRTIDEIASWSLFDDDAKRAVWSAIEVRHTEFMAKHAKERR' A
#
# COMPACT_ATOMS: atom_id res chain seq x y z
N MET A 1 10.01 -0.42 -4.79
CA MET A 1 8.58 -0.36 -5.16
C MET A 1 8.31 -1.65 -5.89
N ASP A 2 7.35 -2.45 -5.43
CA ASP A 2 7.09 -3.78 -5.99
C ASP A 2 6.56 -3.65 -7.42
N GLU A 3 7.28 -4.24 -8.37
CA GLU A 3 6.98 -4.10 -9.81
C GLU A 3 5.67 -4.78 -10.23
N SER A 4 5.16 -5.72 -9.44
CA SER A 4 3.96 -6.50 -9.76
C SER A 4 2.67 -5.87 -9.25
N THR A 5 2.73 -5.14 -8.14
CA THR A 5 1.59 -4.53 -7.44
C THR A 5 1.60 -3.01 -7.55
N GLY A 6 2.74 -2.40 -7.86
CA GLY A 6 2.89 -0.95 -7.89
C GLY A 6 2.83 -0.32 -6.49
N TRP A 7 3.16 -1.08 -5.44
CA TRP A 7 3.17 -0.58 -4.06
C TRP A 7 4.59 -0.34 -3.55
N CYS A 8 4.75 0.66 -2.70
CA CYS A 8 5.98 0.84 -1.95
C CYS A 8 6.16 -0.32 -0.96
N GLU A 9 7.29 -1.00 -0.98
CA GLU A 9 7.56 -2.16 -0.10
C GLU A 9 7.67 -1.80 1.39
N GLY A 10 7.82 -0.51 1.73
CA GLY A 10 7.87 -0.04 3.11
C GLY A 10 6.52 0.43 3.66
N CYS A 11 5.72 1.14 2.86
CA CYS A 11 4.48 1.76 3.33
C CYS A 11 3.21 1.28 2.61
N LEU A 12 3.35 0.42 1.61
CA LEU A 12 2.27 -0.20 0.82
C LEU A 12 1.32 0.80 0.14
N ARG A 13 1.77 2.04 -0.05
CA ARG A 13 1.10 3.08 -0.84
C ARG A 13 1.56 3.05 -2.29
N THR A 14 0.71 3.56 -3.18
CA THR A 14 1.08 3.85 -4.57
C THR A 14 1.89 5.15 -4.66
N ILE A 15 2.58 5.37 -5.80
CA ILE A 15 3.32 6.62 -6.01
C ILE A 15 2.41 7.84 -6.03
N ASP A 16 1.20 7.72 -6.57
CA ASP A 16 0.20 8.79 -6.60
C ASP A 16 -0.30 9.16 -5.20
N GLU A 17 -0.54 8.15 -4.35
CA GLU A 17 -0.92 8.36 -2.95
C GLU A 17 0.20 9.06 -2.16
N ILE A 18 1.47 8.73 -2.45
CA ILE A 18 2.63 9.38 -1.82
C ILE A 18 2.76 10.83 -2.30
N ALA A 19 2.67 11.06 -3.61
CA ALA A 19 2.82 12.38 -4.22
C ALA A 19 1.71 13.34 -3.80
N SER A 20 0.48 12.84 -3.65
CA SER A 20 -0.70 13.66 -3.34
C SER A 20 -1.04 13.71 -1.85
N TRP A 21 -0.25 13.08 -0.98
CA TRP A 21 -0.60 12.87 0.44
C TRP A 21 -0.95 14.17 1.20
N SER A 22 -0.21 15.25 0.94
CA SER A 22 -0.45 16.54 1.58
C SER A 22 -1.75 17.21 1.14
N LEU A 23 -2.27 16.84 -0.03
CA LEU A 23 -3.50 17.36 -0.62
C LEU A 23 -4.74 16.59 -0.17
N PHE A 24 -4.57 15.40 0.40
CA PHE A 24 -5.70 14.58 0.85
C PHE A 24 -6.33 15.19 2.10
N ASP A 25 -7.66 15.24 2.10
CA ASP A 25 -8.43 15.47 3.30
C ASP A 25 -8.39 14.25 4.24
N ASP A 26 -8.98 14.38 5.42
CA ASP A 26 -8.93 13.33 6.42
C ASP A 26 -9.69 12.07 5.99
N ASP A 27 -10.69 12.20 5.12
CA ASP A 27 -11.46 11.05 4.64
C ASP A 27 -10.66 10.24 3.61
N ALA A 28 -10.04 10.91 2.65
CA ALA A 28 -9.13 10.31 1.69
C ALA A 28 -7.94 9.65 2.40
N LYS A 29 -7.38 10.30 3.44
CA LYS A 29 -6.32 9.68 4.26
C LYS A 29 -6.81 8.41 4.95
N ARG A 30 -7.99 8.42 5.57
CA ARG A 30 -8.58 7.22 6.19
C ARG A 30 -8.81 6.10 5.19
N ALA A 31 -9.30 6.43 3.99
CA ALA A 31 -9.47 5.45 2.92
C ALA A 31 -8.14 4.79 2.52
N VAL A 32 -7.07 5.57 2.38
CA VAL A 32 -5.72 5.03 2.13
C VAL A 32 -5.25 4.13 3.27
N TRP A 33 -5.48 4.51 4.53
CA TRP A 33 -5.11 3.67 5.68
C TRP A 33 -5.85 2.32 5.65
N SER A 34 -7.15 2.32 5.37
CA SER A 34 -7.92 1.08 5.24
C SER A 34 -7.42 0.22 4.08
N ALA A 35 -7.08 0.84 2.95
CA ALA A 35 -6.49 0.12 1.81
C ALA A 35 -5.12 -0.50 2.17
N ILE A 36 -4.29 0.19 2.94
CA ILE A 36 -2.98 -0.34 3.39
C ILE A 36 -3.14 -1.62 4.22
N GLU A 37 -4.14 -1.71 5.10
CA GLU A 37 -4.36 -2.92 5.90
C GLU A 37 -4.70 -4.15 5.02
N VAL A 38 -5.52 -3.94 4.00
CA VAL A 38 -5.84 -4.99 3.01
C VAL A 38 -4.59 -5.39 2.24
N ARG A 39 -3.86 -4.40 1.68
CA ARG A 39 -2.62 -4.62 0.92
C ARG A 39 -1.55 -5.32 1.77
N HIS A 40 -1.46 -5.01 3.06
CA HIS A 40 -0.51 -5.66 3.97
C HIS A 40 -0.81 -7.15 4.11
N THR A 41 -2.09 -7.50 4.24
CA THR A 41 -2.51 -8.91 4.28
C THR A 41 -2.12 -9.64 3.00
N GLU A 42 -2.37 -9.02 1.84
CA GLU A 42 -2.02 -9.57 0.53
C GLU A 42 -0.50 -9.70 0.34
N PHE A 43 0.26 -8.68 0.75
CA PHE A 43 1.72 -8.65 0.71
C PHE A 43 2.33 -9.77 1.56
N MET A 44 1.83 -9.95 2.79
CA MET A 44 2.28 -11.04 3.65
C MET A 44 1.94 -12.41 3.09
N ALA A 45 0.75 -12.58 2.50
CA ALA A 45 0.36 -13.83 1.84
C ALA A 45 1.25 -14.14 0.62
N LYS A 46 1.57 -13.13 -0.19
CA LYS A 46 2.48 -13.25 -1.34
C LYS A 46 3.88 -13.69 -0.87
N HIS A 47 4.45 -13.02 0.12
CA HIS A 47 5.77 -13.36 0.63
C HIS A 47 5.84 -14.70 1.37
N ALA A 48 4.75 -15.13 2.03
CA ALA A 48 4.69 -16.46 2.60
C ALA A 48 4.77 -17.56 1.53
N LYS A 49 4.18 -17.32 0.35
CA LYS A 49 4.23 -18.23 -0.80
C LYS A 49 5.62 -18.27 -1.45
N GLU A 50 6.31 -17.14 -1.52
CA GLU A 50 7.65 -17.05 -2.12
C GLU A 50 8.74 -17.70 -1.27
N ARG A 51 8.55 -17.79 0.06
CA ARG A 51 9.50 -18.42 0.98
C ARG A 51 9.31 -19.93 1.16
N ARG A 52 8.36 -20.55 0.47
CA ARG A 52 8.04 -21.99 0.55
C ARG A 52 8.56 -22.74 -0.66
#